data_AF-A0A6L3F5A4-F1
#
_entry.id   AF-A0A6L3F5A4-F1
#
_cell.length_a   1.000
_cell.length_b   1.000
_cell.length_c   1.000
_cell.angle_alpha   90.00
_cell.angle_beta   90.00
_cell.angle_gamma   90.00
#
_symmetry.space_group_name_H-M   'P 1'
#
loop_
_entity.id
_entity.type
_entity.pdbx_description
1 polymer ?
#
loop_
_entity_poly.entity_id
_entity_poly.type
_entity_poly.pdbx_seq_one_letter_code
_entity_poly.pdbx_strand_id
1 'polypeptide(L)'
;MSREHILGKPIVFERSKKKKKKWKKSKSLRDVNTMERHVSKAMHRSVRAVDSGMATYRKASKKSARKSKDGVIVSFVPNVVKGSAVAMREMALVPFDLVQAGYTRQGRRLVRRTVRAAIRTADDLLP
;
A
#
# COMPACT_ATOMS: atom_id res chain seq x y z
N MET A 1 48.60 -36.60 61.39
CA MET A 1 48.45 -35.91 60.10
C MET A 1 46.97 -35.91 59.72
N SER A 2 46.20 -34.92 60.17
CA SER A 2 44.80 -34.74 59.77
C SER A 2 44.72 -33.80 58.58
N ARG A 3 44.17 -34.27 57.46
CA ARG A 3 43.86 -33.44 56.30
C ARG A 3 42.38 -33.08 56.37
N GLU A 4 42.11 -31.84 56.75
CA GLU A 4 40.77 -31.26 56.67
C GLU A 4 40.37 -31.10 55.20
N HIS A 5 39.27 -31.73 54.81
CA HIS A 5 38.64 -31.53 53.52
C HIS A 5 37.95 -30.16 53.51
N ILE A 6 38.62 -29.15 52.97
CA ILE A 6 38.00 -27.86 52.64
C ILE A 6 37.10 -28.09 51.41
N LEU A 7 35.88 -28.55 51.66
CA LEU A 7 34.81 -28.64 50.67
C LEU A 7 34.37 -27.22 50.29
N GLY A 8 35.12 -26.60 49.39
CA GLY A 8 34.73 -25.34 48.76
C GLY A 8 33.46 -25.55 47.94
N LYS A 9 32.34 -25.02 48.42
CA LYS A 9 31.09 -24.98 47.64
C LYS A 9 31.33 -24.14 46.37
N PRO A 10 31.07 -24.67 45.16
CA PRO A 10 31.27 -23.88 43.96
C PRO A 10 30.26 -22.72 43.93
N ILE A 11 30.76 -21.50 43.91
CA ILE A 11 29.95 -20.29 43.73
C ILE A 11 29.60 -20.22 42.24
N VAL A 12 28.40 -20.68 41.89
CA VAL A 12 27.87 -20.59 40.52
C VAL A 12 27.36 -19.17 40.30
N PHE A 13 28.14 -18.37 39.57
CA PHE A 13 27.66 -17.08 39.06
C PHE A 13 26.69 -17.32 37.90
N GLU A 14 25.39 -17.33 38.18
CA GLU A 14 24.38 -17.18 37.13
C GLU A 14 24.53 -15.79 36.52
N ARG A 15 25.20 -15.71 35.35
CA ARG A 15 25.12 -14.51 34.52
C ARG A 15 23.67 -14.33 34.10
N SER A 16 22.96 -13.43 34.76
CA SER A 16 21.63 -12.99 34.32
C SER A 16 21.74 -12.61 32.84
N LYS A 17 21.05 -13.37 31.97
CA LYS A 17 21.06 -13.12 30.53
C LYS A 17 20.53 -11.70 30.32
N LYS A 18 21.42 -10.73 30.03
CA LYS A 18 21.03 -9.35 29.70
C LYS A 18 19.94 -9.42 28.63
N LYS A 19 18.72 -9.00 28.96
CA LYS A 19 17.60 -8.96 28.00
C LYS A 19 18.06 -8.17 26.79
N LYS A 20 18.15 -8.83 25.62
CA LYS A 20 18.50 -8.16 24.35
C LYS A 20 17.52 -7.00 24.15
N LYS A 21 18.02 -5.76 24.20
CA LYS A 21 17.24 -4.55 23.98
C LYS A 21 16.71 -4.63 22.54
N LYS A 22 15.40 -4.86 22.36
CA LYS A 22 14.77 -4.83 21.03
C LYS A 22 15.04 -3.45 20.42
N TRP A 23 15.82 -3.40 19.35
CA TRP A 23 16.10 -2.17 18.64
C TRP A 23 14.77 -1.56 18.17
N LYS A 24 14.42 -0.37 18.69
CA LYS A 24 13.29 0.40 18.17
C LYS A 24 13.66 0.81 16.75
N LYS A 25 12.87 0.36 15.76
CA LYS A 25 12.98 0.82 14.36
C LYS A 25 13.07 2.36 14.36
N SER A 26 13.99 2.91 13.56
CA SER A 26 14.14 4.36 13.45
C SER A 26 12.81 5.00 13.02
N LYS A 27 12.51 6.19 13.54
CA LYS A 27 11.25 6.92 13.22
C LYS A 27 11.11 7.10 11.69
N SER A 28 12.22 7.31 10.99
CA SER A 28 12.25 7.43 9.52
C SER A 28 11.85 6.13 8.81
N LEU A 29 12.35 4.97 9.23
CA LEU A 29 11.96 3.71 8.60
C LEU A 29 10.49 3.37 8.86
N ARG A 30 9.94 3.81 9.99
CA ARG A 30 8.51 3.62 10.31
C ARG A 30 7.61 4.42 9.36
N ASP A 31 7.99 5.64 9.03
CA ASP A 31 7.26 6.50 8.10
C ASP A 31 7.28 5.92 6.67
N VAL A 32 8.43 5.45 6.17
CA VAL A 32 8.53 4.81 4.84
C VAL A 32 7.62 3.60 4.76
N ASN A 33 7.69 2.70 5.75
CA ASN A 33 6.84 1.50 5.78
C ASN A 33 5.34 1.84 5.81
N THR A 34 4.97 2.94 6.46
CA THR A 34 3.57 3.39 6.52
C THR A 34 3.13 3.92 5.16
N MET A 35 3.94 4.77 4.53
CA MET A 35 3.70 5.29 3.19
C MET A 35 3.57 4.15 2.16
N GLU A 36 4.51 3.20 2.17
CA GLU A 36 4.51 2.05 1.27
C GLU A 36 3.24 1.22 1.39
N ARG A 37 2.77 0.96 2.62
CA ARG A 37 1.50 0.24 2.85
C ARG A 37 0.30 0.95 2.24
N HIS A 38 0.21 2.28 2.40
CA HIS A 38 -0.90 3.05 1.83
C HIS A 38 -0.85 3.09 0.30
N VAL A 39 0.34 3.23 -0.29
CA VAL A 39 0.54 3.15 -1.75
C VAL A 39 0.18 1.77 -2.28
N SER A 40 0.66 0.70 -1.63
CA SER A 40 0.33 -0.67 -2.02
C SER A 40 -1.17 -0.95 -1.95
N LYS A 41 -1.83 -0.47 -0.88
CA LYS A 41 -3.29 -0.57 -0.72
C LYS A 41 -4.04 0.20 -1.80
N ALA A 42 -3.60 1.41 -2.14
CA ALA A 42 -4.14 2.21 -3.23
C ALA A 42 -4.02 1.47 -4.58
N MET A 43 -2.84 0.94 -4.89
CA MET A 43 -2.63 0.14 -6.11
C MET A 43 -3.52 -1.10 -6.16
N HIS A 44 -3.62 -1.83 -5.05
CA HIS A 44 -4.46 -3.02 -4.98
C HIS A 44 -5.95 -2.68 -5.20
N ARG A 45 -6.43 -1.57 -4.65
CA ARG A 45 -7.79 -1.06 -4.89
C ARG A 45 -8.01 -0.66 -6.35
N SER A 46 -7.03 -0.02 -6.99
CA SER A 46 -7.11 0.31 -8.42
C SER A 46 -7.20 -0.94 -9.29
N VAL A 47 -6.39 -1.96 -9.02
CA VAL A 47 -6.44 -3.23 -9.76
C VAL A 47 -7.78 -3.92 -9.56
N ARG A 48 -8.28 -3.97 -8.32
CA ARG A 48 -9.60 -4.54 -8.03
C ARG A 48 -10.73 -3.79 -8.73
N ALA A 49 -10.67 -2.46 -8.78
CA ALA A 49 -11.62 -1.63 -9.48
C ALA A 49 -11.70 -1.97 -10.97
N VAL A 50 -10.54 -2.11 -11.62
CA VAL A 50 -10.43 -2.50 -13.03
C VAL A 50 -10.98 -3.91 -13.24
N ASP A 51 -10.61 -4.86 -12.40
CA ASP A 51 -11.07 -6.25 -12.50
C ASP A 51 -12.59 -6.35 -12.31
N SER A 52 -13.14 -5.71 -11.27
CA SER A 52 -14.58 -5.60 -11.02
C SER A 52 -15.32 -4.96 -12.20
N GLY A 53 -14.78 -3.88 -12.79
CA GLY A 53 -15.33 -3.23 -13.98
C GLY A 53 -15.34 -4.15 -15.19
N MET A 54 -14.23 -4.84 -15.47
CA MET A 54 -14.11 -5.80 -16.57
C MET A 54 -15.01 -7.03 -16.38
N ALA A 55 -15.13 -7.54 -15.16
CA ALA A 55 -16.01 -8.65 -14.83
C ALA A 55 -17.49 -8.27 -15.05
N THR A 56 -17.86 -7.05 -14.66
CA THR A 56 -19.21 -6.51 -14.87
C THR A 56 -19.50 -6.32 -16.36
N TYR A 57 -18.57 -5.74 -17.12
CA TYR A 57 -18.66 -5.64 -18.57
C TYR A 57 -18.84 -7.01 -19.23
N ARG A 58 -18.00 -7.99 -18.87
CA ARG A 58 -18.09 -9.37 -19.41
C ARG A 58 -19.43 -10.03 -19.09
N LYS A 59 -19.94 -9.91 -17.87
CA LYS A 59 -21.26 -10.44 -17.48
C LYS A 59 -22.38 -9.79 -18.29
N ALA A 60 -22.33 -8.47 -18.44
CA ALA A 60 -23.36 -7.71 -19.15
C ALA A 60 -23.31 -7.99 -20.67
N SER A 61 -22.12 -8.07 -21.25
CA SER A 61 -21.89 -8.46 -22.65
C SER A 61 -22.41 -9.88 -22.94
N LYS A 62 -22.09 -10.88 -22.10
CA LYS A 62 -22.64 -12.24 -22.23
C LYS A 62 -24.17 -12.27 -22.14
N LYS A 63 -24.76 -11.47 -21.25
CA LYS A 63 -26.22 -11.37 -21.11
C LYS A 63 -26.86 -10.76 -22.36
N SER A 64 -26.25 -9.71 -22.92
CA SER A 64 -26.68 -9.10 -24.18
C SER A 64 -26.58 -10.07 -25.36
N ALA A 65 -25.44 -10.76 -25.49
CA ALA A 65 -25.20 -11.72 -26.58
C ALA A 65 -26.18 -12.89 -26.56
N ARG A 66 -26.63 -13.33 -25.36
CA ARG A 66 -27.70 -14.33 -25.24
C ARG A 66 -29.09 -13.81 -25.60
N LYS A 67 -29.33 -12.50 -25.47
CA LYS A 67 -30.65 -11.89 -25.63
C LYS A 67 -30.91 -11.36 -27.04
N SER A 68 -29.87 -11.04 -27.82
CA SER A 68 -30.02 -10.44 -29.14
C SER A 68 -28.87 -10.79 -30.07
N LYS A 69 -29.19 -11.27 -31.29
CA LYS A 69 -28.22 -11.65 -32.33
C LYS A 69 -27.47 -10.42 -32.90
N ASP A 70 -28.14 -9.28 -32.98
CA ASP A 70 -27.60 -8.03 -33.55
C ASP A 70 -27.32 -6.94 -32.48
N GLY A 71 -27.72 -7.19 -31.23
CA GLY A 71 -27.74 -6.19 -30.15
C GLY A 71 -26.38 -5.93 -29.48
N VAL A 72 -25.30 -6.55 -29.95
CA VAL A 72 -23.95 -6.41 -29.37
C VAL A 72 -23.47 -4.97 -29.45
N ILE A 73 -23.74 -4.27 -30.55
CA ILE A 73 -23.32 -2.87 -30.76
C ILE A 73 -24.17 -1.92 -29.92
N VAL A 74 -25.51 -2.06 -29.97
CA VAL A 74 -26.44 -1.19 -29.21
C VAL A 74 -26.22 -1.33 -27.70
N SER A 75 -25.86 -2.52 -27.22
CA SER A 75 -25.63 -2.76 -25.80
C SER A 75 -24.18 -2.61 -25.33
N PHE A 76 -23.24 -2.31 -26.24
CA PHE A 76 -21.84 -2.08 -25.90
C PHE A 76 -21.68 -0.87 -24.97
N VAL A 77 -22.20 0.29 -25.38
CA VAL A 77 -22.12 1.55 -24.63
C VAL A 77 -22.67 1.42 -23.20
N PRO A 78 -23.91 0.94 -22.97
CA PRO A 78 -24.43 0.81 -21.60
C PRO A 78 -23.67 -0.23 -20.75
N ASN A 79 -23.03 -1.22 -21.36
CA ASN A 79 -22.22 -2.21 -20.64
C ASN A 79 -20.86 -1.64 -20.22
N VAL A 80 -20.25 -0.80 -21.07
CA VAL A 80 -19.03 -0.05 -20.74
C VAL A 80 -19.31 0.93 -19.60
N VAL A 81 -20.41 1.68 -19.68
CA VAL A 81 -20.82 2.63 -18.62
C VAL A 81 -21.06 1.93 -17.28
N LYS A 82 -21.66 0.73 -17.28
CA LYS A 82 -21.81 -0.07 -16.05
C LYS A 82 -20.47 -0.52 -15.48
N GLY A 83 -19.54 -0.96 -16.32
CA GLY A 83 -18.20 -1.36 -15.90
C GLY A 83 -17.41 -0.18 -15.33
N SER A 84 -17.46 0.98 -15.99
CA SER A 84 -16.77 2.19 -15.53
C SER A 84 -17.36 2.72 -14.23
N ALA A 85 -18.68 2.72 -14.05
CA ALA A 85 -19.32 3.16 -12.81
C ALA A 85 -18.88 2.32 -11.59
N VAL A 86 -18.73 1.00 -11.76
CA VAL A 86 -18.22 0.11 -10.70
C VAL A 86 -16.74 0.39 -10.43
N ALA A 87 -15.94 0.54 -11.48
CA ALA A 87 -14.53 0.88 -11.35
C ALA A 87 -14.33 2.23 -10.63
N MET A 88 -15.12 3.25 -10.98
CA MET A 88 -15.07 4.55 -10.32
C MET A 88 -15.47 4.48 -8.85
N ARG A 89 -16.49 3.68 -8.48
CA ARG A 89 -16.87 3.47 -7.08
C ARG A 89 -15.74 2.85 -6.26
N GLU A 90 -15.03 1.87 -6.82
CA GLU A 90 -13.89 1.27 -6.12
C GLU A 90 -12.66 2.20 -6.10
N MET A 91 -12.41 2.96 -7.17
CA MET A 91 -11.34 3.96 -7.23
C MET A 91 -11.58 5.16 -6.32
N ALA A 92 -12.81 5.49 -5.92
CA ALA A 92 -13.11 6.63 -5.05
C ALA A 92 -12.34 6.58 -3.71
N LEU A 93 -11.90 5.40 -3.29
CA LEU A 93 -11.13 5.19 -2.06
C LEU A 93 -9.61 5.36 -2.24
N VAL A 94 -9.12 5.37 -3.49
CA VAL A 94 -7.70 5.48 -3.85
C VAL A 94 -7.12 6.86 -3.49
N PRO A 95 -7.79 8.00 -3.80
CA PRO A 95 -7.30 9.31 -3.38
C PRO A 95 -7.09 9.42 -1.87
N PHE A 96 -8.00 8.84 -1.09
CA PHE A 96 -7.89 8.86 0.38
C PHE A 96 -6.66 8.11 0.88
N ASP A 97 -6.37 6.92 0.35
CA ASP A 97 -5.16 6.17 0.71
C ASP A 97 -3.88 6.91 0.26
N LEU A 98 -3.89 7.57 -0.90
CA LEU A 98 -2.76 8.38 -1.37
C LEU A 98 -2.52 9.62 -0.50
N VAL A 99 -3.58 10.31 -0.06
CA VAL A 99 -3.49 11.43 0.88
C VAL A 99 -2.91 10.95 2.22
N GLN A 100 -3.36 9.79 2.72
CA GLN A 100 -2.78 9.20 3.93
C GLN A 100 -1.30 8.85 3.77
N ALA A 101 -0.87 8.35 2.60
CA ALA A 101 0.54 8.13 2.30
C ALA A 101 1.36 9.44 2.35
N GLY A 102 0.79 10.51 1.78
CA GLY A 102 1.41 11.84 1.72
C GLY A 102 1.51 12.56 3.07
N TYR A 103 0.66 12.26 4.05
CA TYR A 103 0.61 12.98 5.34
C TYR A 103 1.80 12.67 6.28
N THR A 104 2.56 11.61 5.98
CA THR A 104 3.79 11.24 6.72
C THR A 104 4.89 12.31 6.58
N ARG A 105 5.86 12.37 7.51
CA ARG A 105 6.94 13.39 7.46
C ARG A 105 7.80 13.26 6.19
N GLN A 106 7.99 12.02 5.73
CA GLN A 106 8.72 11.73 4.49
C GLN A 106 7.86 11.92 3.25
N GLY A 107 6.58 11.53 3.28
CA GLY A 107 5.63 11.80 2.20
C GLY A 107 5.55 13.29 1.89
N ARG A 108 5.40 14.14 2.92
CA ARG A 108 5.43 15.60 2.76
C ARG A 108 6.73 16.13 2.17
N ARG A 109 7.88 15.55 2.54
CA ARG A 109 9.19 15.92 1.95
C ARG A 109 9.26 15.53 0.48
N LEU A 110 8.74 14.35 0.12
CA LEU A 110 8.68 13.87 -1.26
C LEU A 110 7.79 14.79 -2.10
N VAL A 111 6.57 15.07 -1.63
CA VAL A 111 5.62 15.97 -2.31
C VAL A 111 6.21 17.38 -2.50
N ARG A 112 6.87 17.93 -1.47
CA ARG A 112 7.56 19.23 -1.62
C ARG A 112 8.67 19.20 -2.66
N ARG A 113 9.40 18.09 -2.80
CA ARG A 113 10.46 17.96 -3.82
C ARG A 113 9.87 17.85 -5.22
N THR A 114 8.82 17.05 -5.40
CA THR A 114 8.17 16.89 -6.71
C THR A 114 7.49 18.18 -7.14
N VAL A 115 6.78 18.89 -6.25
CA VAL A 115 6.18 20.19 -6.56
C VAL A 115 7.24 21.22 -6.93
N ARG A 116 8.35 21.30 -6.18
CA ARG A 116 9.45 22.21 -6.53
C ARG A 116 10.11 21.87 -7.86
N ALA A 117 10.28 20.59 -8.16
CA ALA A 117 10.82 20.14 -9.44
C ALA A 117 9.87 20.49 -10.59
N ALA A 118 8.56 20.27 -10.41
CA ALA A 118 7.54 20.58 -11.39
C ALA A 118 7.42 22.07 -11.67
N ILE A 119 7.46 22.92 -10.64
CA ILE A 119 7.49 24.38 -10.78
C ILE A 119 8.74 24.80 -11.55
N ARG A 120 9.91 24.27 -11.17
CA ARG A 120 11.16 24.58 -11.87
C ARG A 120 11.13 24.18 -13.35
N THR A 121 10.60 23.01 -13.68
CA THR A 121 10.42 22.59 -15.08
C THR A 121 9.38 23.41 -15.82
N ALA A 122 8.37 23.95 -15.13
CA ALA A 122 7.36 24.82 -15.74
C ALA A 122 7.94 26.21 -16.01
N ASP A 123 8.78 26.72 -15.10
CA ASP A 123 9.56 27.94 -15.29
C ASP A 123 10.58 27.78 -16.44
N ASP A 124 11.13 26.58 -16.65
CA ASP A 124 12.01 26.26 -17.78
C ASP A 124 11.25 26.10 -19.13
N LEU A 125 9.91 25.95 -19.10
CA LEU A 125 9.06 25.72 -20.28
C LEU A 125 8.25 26.94 -20.73
N LEU A 126 8.21 28.01 -19.93
CA LEU A 126 7.57 29.28 -20.28
C LEU A 126 8.66 30.36 -20.45
N PRO A 127 9.00 30.76 -21.70
CA PRO A 127 9.93 31.85 -21.97
C PRO A 127 9.37 33.23 -21.57
#